data_AF-A0A4Q5ULE2-F1
#
_entry.id   AF-A0A4Q5ULE2-F1
#
_cell.length_a   1.000
_cell.length_b   1.000
_cell.length_c   1.000
_cell.angle_alpha   90.00
_cell.angle_beta   90.00
_cell.angle_gamma   90.00
#
_symmetry.space_group_name_H-M   'P 1'
#
loop_
_entity.id
_entity.type
_entity.pdbx_description
1 polymer ?
#
loop_
_entity_poly.entity_id
_entity_poly.type
_entity_poly.pdbx_seq_one_letter_code
_entity_poly.pdbx_strand_id
1 'polypeptide(L)' 'KYDFIFAGPPYALTNIDDIPKLIFEKGLLNEGGWFILEHTPRNNYQSFPHYLREKNYGTTVFTIFEF' A
#
# COMPACT_ATOMS: atom_id res chain seq x y z
N LYS A 1 6.13 -14.86 -3.96
CA LYS A 1 6.79 -13.57 -3.69
C LYS A 1 6.91 -12.80 -5.00
N TYR A 2 7.00 -11.47 -4.94
CA TYR A 2 6.97 -10.59 -6.11
C TYR A 2 7.91 -9.40 -5.90
N ASP A 3 8.49 -8.89 -6.99
CA ASP A 3 9.30 -7.66 -6.98
C ASP A 3 8.43 -6.40 -7.07
N PHE A 4 7.19 -6.56 -7.54
CA PHE A 4 6.24 -5.47 -7.69
C PHE A 4 4.83 -5.97 -7.40
N ILE A 5 4.11 -5.25 -6.54
CA ILE A 5 2.70 -5.48 -6.22
C ILE A 5 1.96 -4.15 -6.39
N PHE A 6 0.85 -4.16 -7.11
CA PHE A 6 -0.07 -3.02 -7.19
C PHE A 6 -1.45 -3.44 -6.70
N ALA A 7 -2.06 -2.65 -5.84
CA ALA A 7 -3.44 -2.84 -5.38
C ALA A 7 -4.25 -1.57 -5.56
N GLY A 8 -5.28 -1.64 -6.40
CA GLY A 8 -6.32 -0.61 -6.54
C GLY A 8 -7.69 -1.16 -6.11
N PRO A 9 -7.93 -1.40 -4.82
CA PRO A 9 -9.18 -1.95 -4.34
C PRO A 9 -10.33 -0.93 -4.49
N PRO A 10 -11.60 -1.39 -4.56
CA PRO A 10 -12.75 -0.49 -4.52
C PRO A 10 -12.73 0.37 -3.23
N TYR A 11 -13.01 1.67 -3.34
CA TYR A 11 -12.98 2.58 -2.17
C TYR A 11 -14.01 2.24 -1.07
N ALA A 12 -15.02 1.41 -1.37
CA ALA A 12 -15.97 0.92 -0.38
C ALA A 12 -15.42 -0.22 0.50
N LEU A 13 -14.22 -0.74 0.22
CA LEU A 13 -13.59 -1.80 0.99
C LEU A 13 -13.21 -1.30 2.39
N THR A 14 -13.93 -1.75 3.41
CA THR A 14 -13.79 -1.25 4.79
C THR A 14 -12.49 -1.68 5.48
N ASN A 15 -11.87 -2.76 5.00
CA ASN A 15 -10.64 -3.34 5.56
C ASN A 15 -9.42 -3.10 4.66
N ILE A 16 -9.42 -2.01 3.88
CA ILE A 16 -8.29 -1.64 3.01
C ILE A 16 -6.95 -1.55 3.77
N ASP A 17 -6.99 -1.12 5.04
CA ASP A 17 -5.82 -1.00 5.90
C ASP A 17 -5.15 -2.35 6.21
N ASP A 18 -5.84 -3.47 5.99
CA ASP A 18 -5.27 -4.81 6.20
C ASP A 18 -4.43 -5.28 5.02
N ILE A 19 -4.59 -4.69 3.84
CA ILE A 19 -3.81 -5.05 2.64
C ILE A 19 -2.30 -4.90 2.87
N PRO A 20 -1.76 -3.73 3.29
CA PRO A 20 -0.34 -3.60 3.56
C PRO A 20 0.11 -4.60 4.63
N LYS A 21 -0.65 -4.74 5.72
CA LYS A 21 -0.31 -5.68 6.82
C LYS A 21 -0.16 -7.11 6.32
N LEU A 22 -1.13 -7.60 5.55
CA LEU A 22 -1.14 -8.97 5.03
C LEU A 22 -0.04 -9.23 4.01
N ILE A 23 0.35 -8.23 3.21
CA ILE A 23 1.45 -8.36 2.24
C ILE A 23 2.77 -8.60 2.98
N PHE A 24 3.05 -7.83 4.02
CA PHE A 24 4.27 -7.97 4.82
C PHE A 24 4.23 -9.22 5.72
N GLU A 25 3.10 -9.50 6.38
CA GLU A 25 2.90 -10.69 7.22
C GLU A 25 3.13 -11.99 6.44
N LYS A 26 2.61 -12.06 5.21
CA LYS A 26 2.75 -13.25 4.35
C LYS A 26 4.07 -13.27 3.56
N GLY A 27 4.94 -12.28 3.75
CA GLY A 27 6.22 -12.17 3.06
C GLY A 27 6.07 -12.20 1.54
N LEU A 28 5.04 -11.52 1.00
CA LEU A 28 4.70 -11.58 -0.42
C LEU A 28 5.60 -10.71 -1.30
N LEU A 29 6.24 -9.70 -0.72
CA LEU A 29 7.16 -8.79 -1.42
C LEU A 29 8.61 -9.27 -1.22
N ASN A 30 9.45 -9.15 -2.25
CA ASN A 30 10.88 -9.40 -2.15
C ASN A 30 11.62 -8.19 -1.53
N GLU A 31 12.83 -8.41 -1.00
CA GLU A 31 13.72 -7.30 -0.59
C GLU A 31 13.99 -6.38 -1.79
N GLY A 32 13.86 -5.06 -1.59
CA GLY A 32 13.95 -4.06 -2.67
C GLY A 32 12.77 -4.07 -3.66
N GLY A 33 11.75 -4.89 -3.42
CA GLY A 33 10.50 -4.86 -4.18
C GLY A 33 9.59 -3.72 -3.74
N TRP A 34 8.70 -3.28 -4.63
CA TRP A 34 7.74 -2.22 -4.34
C TRP A 34 6.29 -2.72 -4.26
N PHE A 35 5.60 -2.30 -3.21
CA PHE A 35 4.16 -2.41 -3.10
C PHE A 35 3.52 -1.02 -3.24
N ILE A 36 2.58 -0.86 -4.16
CA ILE A 36 1.82 0.37 -4.37
C ILE A 36 0.35 0.13 -4.04
N LEU A 37 -0.19 0.92 -3.13
CA LEU A 37 -1.61 0.94 -2.77
C LEU A 37 -2.26 2.24 -3.26
N GLU A 38 -3.28 2.11 -4.11
CA GLU A 38 -4.16 3.21 -4.46
C GLU A 38 -5.31 3.32 -3.45
N HIS A 39 -5.57 4.53 -2.95
CA HIS A 39 -6.64 4.82 -2.01
C HIS A 39 -7.09 6.28 -2.09
N THR A 40 -8.01 6.67 -1.19
CA THR A 40 -8.47 8.06 -1.06
C THR A 40 -7.79 8.77 0.11
N PRO A 41 -7.83 10.11 0.20
CA PRO A 41 -7.30 10.87 1.34
C PRO A 41 -7.90 10.54 2.73
N ARG A 42 -8.92 9.68 2.80
CA ARG A 42 -9.49 9.20 4.06
C ARG A 42 -8.57 8.21 4.80
N ASN A 43 -7.67 7.55 4.07
CA ASN A 43 -6.68 6.62 4.63
C ASN A 43 -5.33 7.32 4.75
N ASN A 44 -4.59 7.04 5.83
CA ASN A 44 -3.25 7.57 6.07
C ASN A 44 -2.32 6.42 6.49
N TYR A 45 -1.26 6.21 5.71
CA TYR A 45 -0.30 5.13 5.90
C TYR A 45 1.09 5.62 6.29
N GLN A 46 1.28 6.92 6.55
CA GLN A 46 2.60 7.49 6.88
C GLN A 46 3.23 6.88 8.15
N SER A 47 2.40 6.37 9.07
CA SER A 47 2.83 5.69 10.28
C SER A 47 2.87 4.16 10.16
N PHE A 48 2.54 3.59 8.99
CA PHE A 48 2.57 2.15 8.79
C PHE A 48 4.03 1.67 8.64
N PRO A 49 4.33 0.44 9.10
CA PRO A 49 5.59 -0.21 8.78
C PRO A 49 5.85 -0.22 7.27
N HIS A 50 7.11 -0.12 6.87
CA HIS A 50 7.55 -0.18 5.48
C HIS A 50 7.04 0.95 4.58
N TYR A 51 6.38 1.98 5.13
CA TYR A 51 6.04 3.19 4.39
C TYR A 51 7.30 3.85 3.83
N LEU A 52 7.31 4.11 2.53
CA LEU A 52 8.40 4.82 1.86
C LEU A 52 8.00 6.27 1.52
N ARG A 53 6.90 6.43 0.77
CA ARG A 53 6.39 7.73 0.33
C ARG A 53 4.99 7.61 -0.26
N GLU A 54 4.31 8.73 -0.47
CA GLU A 54 3.05 8.78 -1.21
C GLU A 54 3.05 9.87 -2.29
N LYS A 55 2.16 9.72 -3.28
CA LYS A 55 1.85 10.72 -4.29
C LYS A 55 0.34 10.98 -4.31
N ASN A 56 -0.05 12.24 -4.20
CA ASN A 56 -1.44 12.67 -4.20
C ASN A 56 -1.80 13.34 -5.54
N TYR A 57 -2.92 12.90 -6.12
CA TYR A 57 -3.50 13.42 -7.36
C TYR A 57 -4.97 13.79 -7.16
N GLY A 58 -5.27 14.62 -6.15
CA GLY A 58 -6.63 15.04 -5.80
C GLY A 58 -7.30 14.06 -4.86
N THR A 59 -8.30 13.31 -5.35
CA THR A 59 -9.01 12.30 -4.55
C THR A 59 -8.38 10.91 -4.62
N THR A 60 -7.32 10.75 -5.42
CA THR A 60 -6.57 9.52 -5.57
C THR A 60 -5.17 9.71 -5.00
N VAL A 61 -4.77 8.80 -4.11
CA VAL A 61 -3.47 8.78 -3.44
C VAL A 61 -2.83 7.42 -3.70
N PHE A 62 -1.55 7.42 -4.05
CA PHE A 62 -0.74 6.20 -4.15
C PHE A 62 0.30 6.20 -3.05
N THR A 63 0.18 5.27 -2.09
CA THR A 63 1.25 5.01 -1.11
C THR A 63 2.15 3.89 -1.63
N ILE A 64 3.45 4.12 -1.52
CA ILE A 64 4.51 3.17 -1.87
C ILE A 64 5.11 2.64 -0.57
N PHE A 65 5.24 1.32 -0.51
CA PHE A 65 5.92 0.58 0.54
C PHE A 65 7.09 -0.23 -0.04
N GLU A 66 8.12 -0.44 0.77
CA GLU A 66 9.33 -1.19 0.40
C GLU A 66 9.83 -2.02 1.61
N PHE A 67 10.35 -3.22 1.33
CA PHE A 67 10.88 -4.11 2.37
C PHE A 67 12.17 -3.58 3.01
#